data_AF-A0A081N6M1-F1
#
_entry.id   AF-A0A081N6M1-F1
#
_cell.length_a   1.000
_cell.length_b   1.000
_cell.length_c   1.000
_cell.angle_alpha   90.00
_cell.angle_beta   90.00
_cell.angle_gamma   90.00
#
_symmetry.space_group_name_H-M   'P 1'
#
loop_
_entity.id
_entity.type
_entity.pdbx_description
1 polymer ?
#
loop_
_entity_poly.entity_id
_entity_poly.type
_entity_poly.pdbx_seq_one_letter_code
_entity_poly.pdbx_strand_id
1 'polypeptide(L)'
;MSIKKQNDNIYEDYLKDLGFLLKELAVDAKKKNDQKHTDFSAGYLAGFHRVISLMQQQSEGFGLELEQIGLDGIDADDDLV
;
A
#
# COMPACT_ATOMS: atom_id res chain seq x y z
N MET A 1 32.55 -7.53 19.73
CA MET A 1 32.39 -6.75 18.49
C MET A 1 31.39 -7.50 17.62
N SER A 2 30.09 -7.18 17.73
CA SER A 2 29.05 -7.90 16.98
C SER A 2 29.02 -7.37 15.56
N ILE A 3 29.37 -8.22 14.61
CA ILE A 3 29.21 -7.97 13.18
C ILE A 3 27.68 -7.91 12.95
N LYS A 4 27.14 -6.72 12.70
CA LYS A 4 25.77 -6.60 12.18
C LYS A 4 25.75 -7.35 10.85
N LYS A 5 25.09 -8.49 10.79
CA LYS A 5 24.73 -9.13 9.52
C LYS A 5 23.91 -8.10 8.73
N GLN A 6 24.44 -7.66 7.61
CA GLN A 6 23.68 -6.90 6.63
C GLN A 6 22.56 -7.84 6.16
N ASN A 7 21.31 -7.44 6.36
CA ASN A 7 20.19 -8.24 5.89
C ASN A 7 20.15 -8.05 4.37
N ASP A 8 20.55 -9.08 3.62
CA ASP A 8 20.74 -8.98 2.17
C ASP A 8 19.45 -8.57 1.43
N ASN A 9 18.29 -8.76 2.08
CA ASN A 9 16.96 -8.44 1.56
C ASN A 9 16.27 -7.24 2.24
N ILE A 10 17.02 -6.36 2.92
CA ILE A 10 16.42 -5.25 3.70
C ILE A 10 15.46 -4.36 2.89
N TYR A 11 15.73 -4.16 1.59
CA TYR A 11 14.88 -3.35 0.73
C TYR A 11 13.60 -4.09 0.32
N GLU A 12 13.66 -5.40 0.10
CA GLU A 12 12.50 -6.23 -0.20
C GLU A 12 11.58 -6.30 1.03
N ASP A 13 12.16 -6.59 2.20
CA ASP A 13 11.44 -6.62 3.47
C ASP A 13 10.77 -5.27 3.76
N TYR A 14 11.50 -4.17 3.56
CA TYR A 14 10.97 -2.81 3.71
C TYR A 14 9.81 -2.53 2.74
N LEU A 15 9.95 -2.89 1.46
CA LEU A 15 8.92 -2.65 0.46
C LEU A 15 7.65 -3.45 0.78
N LYS A 16 7.80 -4.73 1.16
CA LYS A 16 6.69 -5.59 1.52
C LYS A 16 5.96 -5.09 2.76
N ASP A 17 6.68 -4.74 3.82
CA ASP A 17 6.10 -4.20 5.05
C ASP A 17 5.41 -2.85 4.79
N LEU A 18 6.04 -1.97 4.01
CA LEU A 18 5.47 -0.66 3.68
C LEU A 18 4.17 -0.80 2.89
N GLY A 19 4.14 -1.66 1.86
CA GLY A 19 2.93 -1.89 1.09
C GLY A 19 1.82 -2.50 1.93
N PHE A 20 2.14 -3.46 2.80
CA PHE A 20 1.17 -4.00 3.77
C PHE A 20 0.59 -2.90 4.68
N LEU A 21 1.43 -2.03 5.24
CA LEU A 21 0.97 -0.94 6.10
C LEU A 21 0.12 0.08 5.33
N LEU A 22 0.50 0.41 4.08
CA LEU A 22 -0.29 1.30 3.24
C LEU A 22 -1.66 0.71 2.91
N LYS A 23 -1.74 -0.60 2.63
CA LYS A 23 -2.99 -1.33 2.42
C LYS A 23 -3.89 -1.23 3.65
N GLU A 24 -3.37 -1.51 4.84
CA GLU A 24 -4.16 -1.42 6.09
C GLU A 24 -4.68 0.01 6.33
N LEU A 25 -3.84 1.02 6.10
CA LEU A 25 -4.24 2.42 6.23
C LEU A 25 -5.30 2.83 5.21
N ALA A 26 -5.23 2.32 3.98
CA ALA A 26 -6.20 2.57 2.93
C ALA A 26 -7.57 1.95 3.25
N VAL A 27 -7.58 0.70 3.74
CA VAL A 27 -8.80 0.03 4.21
C VAL A 27 -9.46 0.83 5.35
N ASP A 28 -8.67 1.35 6.29
CA ASP A 28 -9.19 2.19 7.37
C ASP A 28 -9.67 3.56 6.87
N ALA A 29 -9.02 4.14 5.86
CA ALA A 29 -9.48 5.36 5.20
C ALA A 29 -10.84 5.14 4.54
N LYS A 30 -11.03 4.00 3.86
CA LYS A 30 -12.31 3.61 3.24
C LYS A 30 -13.41 3.51 4.29
N LYS A 31 -13.19 2.77 5.38
CA LYS A 31 -14.14 2.66 6.50
C LYS A 31 -14.52 4.04 7.07
N LYS A 32 -13.54 4.94 7.25
CA LYS A 32 -13.79 6.30 7.77
C LYS A 32 -14.59 7.14 6.77
N ASN A 33 -14.30 7.02 5.48
CA ASN A 33 -15.05 7.69 4.45
C ASN A 33 -16.49 7.18 4.41
N ASP A 34 -16.71 5.87 4.41
CA ASP A 34 -18.03 5.25 4.39
C ASP A 34 -18.90 5.68 5.59
N GLN A 35 -18.28 5.93 6.76
CA GLN A 35 -18.98 6.40 7.95
C GLN A 35 -19.31 7.90 7.95
N LYS A 36 -18.39 8.76 7.48
CA LYS A 36 -18.49 10.21 7.67
C LYS A 36 -18.77 11.01 6.39
N HIS A 37 -18.26 10.55 5.25
CA HIS A 37 -18.38 11.20 3.94
C HIS A 37 -18.08 12.72 3.97
N THR A 38 -17.01 13.12 4.64
CA THR A 38 -16.56 14.53 4.62
C THR A 38 -15.56 14.75 3.48
N ASP A 39 -15.40 16.00 3.05
CA ASP A 39 -14.38 16.37 2.05
C ASP A 39 -12.98 15.89 2.44
N PHE A 40 -12.67 15.94 3.75
CA PHE A 40 -11.41 15.42 4.28
C PHE A 40 -11.31 13.90 4.16
N SER A 41 -12.34 13.14 4.54
CA SER A 41 -12.29 11.67 4.45
C SER A 41 -12.24 11.19 3.00
N ALA A 42 -12.96 11.86 2.10
CA ALA A 42 -12.94 11.58 0.68
C ALA A 42 -11.56 11.90 0.08
N GLY A 43 -10.98 13.07 0.38
CA GLY A 43 -9.64 13.43 -0.06
C GLY A 43 -8.55 12.51 0.50
N TYR A 44 -8.71 12.05 1.74
CA TYR A 44 -7.78 11.10 2.35
C TYR A 44 -7.82 9.73 1.69
N LEU A 45 -9.03 9.21 1.39
CA LEU A 45 -9.21 7.97 0.62
C LEU A 45 -8.63 8.09 -0.80
N ALA A 46 -8.90 9.19 -1.50
CA ALA A 46 -8.36 9.46 -2.83
C ALA A 46 -6.82 9.52 -2.84
N GLY A 47 -6.20 9.98 -1.75
CA GLY A 47 -4.74 9.94 -1.59
C GLY A 47 -4.20 8.52 -1.58
N PHE A 48 -4.87 7.60 -0.88
CA PHE A 48 -4.48 6.18 -0.88
C PHE A 48 -4.74 5.51 -2.22
N HIS A 49 -5.89 5.77 -2.86
CA HIS A 49 -6.16 5.36 -4.24
C HIS A 49 -4.96 5.71 -5.13
N ARG A 50 -4.56 6.98 -5.14
CA ARG A 50 -3.47 7.44 -6.00
C ARG A 50 -2.14 6.73 -5.75
N VAL A 51 -1.76 6.53 -4.48
CA VAL A 51 -0.48 5.91 -4.13
C VAL A 51 -0.50 4.40 -4.45
N ILE A 52 -1.58 3.70 -4.10
CA ILE A 52 -1.69 2.25 -4.31
C ILE A 52 -1.78 1.95 -5.80
N SER A 53 -2.58 2.68 -6.59
CA SER A 53 -2.62 2.51 -8.05
C SER A 53 -1.24 2.73 -8.68
N LEU A 54 -0.47 3.71 -8.21
CA LEU A 54 0.89 3.94 -8.71
C LEU A 54 1.81 2.76 -8.39
N MET A 55 1.74 2.21 -7.17
CA MET A 55 2.55 1.05 -6.78
C MET A 55 2.19 -0.19 -7.59
N GLN A 56 0.90 -0.45 -7.84
CA GLN A 56 0.43 -1.55 -8.68
C GLN A 56 0.89 -1.40 -10.14
N GLN A 57 0.81 -0.20 -10.70
CA GLN A 57 1.31 0.06 -12.06
C GLN A 57 2.84 -0.11 -12.16
N GLN A 58 3.59 0.30 -11.13
CA GLN A 58 5.02 0.06 -11.10
C GLN A 58 5.32 -1.43 -10.95
N SER A 59 4.62 -2.16 -10.09
CA SER A 59 4.85 -3.61 -9.92
C SER A 59 4.69 -4.35 -11.24
N GLU A 60 3.66 -4.03 -12.04
CA GLU A 60 3.51 -4.55 -13.40
C GLU A 60 4.72 -4.25 -14.29
N GLY A 61 5.17 -2.98 -14.31
CA GLY A 61 6.33 -2.55 -15.10
C GLY A 61 7.65 -3.22 -14.72
N PHE A 62 7.78 -3.64 -13.46
CA PHE A 62 8.95 -4.36 -12.94
C PHE A 62 8.77 -5.89 -12.92
N GLY A 63 7.59 -6.41 -13.30
CA GLY A 63 7.28 -7.84 -13.25
C GLY A 63 7.22 -8.40 -11.82
N LEU A 64 6.78 -7.58 -10.86
CA LEU A 64 6.58 -7.95 -9.46
C LEU A 64 5.11 -8.30 -9.22
N GLU A 65 4.88 -9.43 -8.55
CA GLU A 65 3.57 -9.81 -8.04
C GLU A 65 3.17 -8.91 -6.86
N LEU A 66 1.87 -8.63 -6.70
CA LEU A 66 1.38 -7.77 -5.62
C LEU A 66 1.71 -8.32 -4.22
N GLU A 67 1.75 -9.64 -4.05
CA GLU A 67 2.17 -10.30 -2.81
C GLU A 67 3.62 -9.97 -2.42
N GLN A 68 4.50 -9.77 -3.41
CA GLN A 68 5.90 -9.44 -3.17
C GLN A 68 6.06 -8.01 -2.61
N ILE A 69 5.11 -7.13 -2.88
CA ILE A 69 5.09 -5.75 -2.39
C ILE A 69 4.03 -5.51 -1.30
N GLY A 70 3.41 -6.55 -0.76
CA GLY A 70 2.43 -6.45 0.33
C GLY A 70 1.07 -5.86 -0.07
N LEU A 71 0.77 -5.77 -1.37
CA LEU A 71 -0.49 -5.23 -1.92
C LEU A 71 -1.43 -6.33 -2.47
N ASP A 72 -1.23 -7.58 -2.07
CA ASP A 72 -2.17 -8.65 -2.38
C ASP A 72 -3.57 -8.37 -1.78
N GLY A 73 -4.62 -8.71 -2.54
CA GLY A 73 -6.00 -8.63 -2.06
C GLY A 73 -6.58 -7.22 -1.94
N ILE A 74 -5.95 -6.22 -2.55
CA ILE A 74 -6.53 -4.89 -2.72
C ILE A 74 -6.45 -4.49 -4.20
N ASP A 75 -7.56 -4.01 -4.75
CA ASP A 75 -7.64 -3.35 -6.05
C ASP A 75 -7.94 -1.87 -5.78
N ALA A 76 -7.05 -0.97 -6.18
CA ALA A 76 -7.26 0.45 -5.90
C ALA A 76 -8.53 0.98 -6.58
N ASP A 77 -8.81 0.56 -7.81
CA ASP A 77 -9.92 1.11 -8.60
C ASP A 77 -11.28 0.59 -8.13
N ASP A 78 -11.32 -0.60 -7.52
CA ASP A 78 -12.55 -1.17 -6.95
C ASP A 78 -12.72 -0.87 -5.44
N ASP A 79 -11.65 -0.94 -4.65
CA ASP A 79 -11.74 -0.87 -3.18
C ASP A 79 -11.65 0.56 -2.61
N LEU A 80 -11.06 1.51 -3.36
CA LEU A 80 -10.71 2.85 -2.84
C LEU A 80 -11.49 4.00 -3.50
N VAL A 81 -12.73 3.73 -3.91
CA VAL A 81 -13.68 4.70 -4.51
C VAL A 81 -14.85 5.07 -3.62
#